data_AF-A0ABD5VXW9-F1
#
_entry.id   AF-A0ABD5VXW9-F1
#
_cell.length_a   1.000
_cell.length_b   1.000
_cell.length_c   1.000
_cell.angle_alpha   90.00
_cell.angle_beta   90.00
_cell.angle_gamma   90.00
#
_symmetry.space_group_name_H-M   'P 1'
#
loop_
_entity.id
_entity.type
_entity.pdbx_description
1 polymer ?
#
loop_
_entity_poly.entity_id
_entity_poly.type
_entity_poly.pdbx_seq_one_letter_code
_entity_poly.pdbx_strand_id
1 'polypeptide(L)'
;MELSVTTLLDAPTERVWDEVQKPALLEHVAYPLLTFTPVDGADLPDRFDDGDEIQVELKLFGVVPMGTQWIRVSIPETRQTPGAQLYRIRDDGSGQIVSTWDHLITIRETPDGKTVYTDEVEIDAGVLTLFVWLFSNVFYRYRQARWRRLVDDGFEY
;
A
#
# COMPACT_ATOMS: atom_id res chain seq x y z
N MET A 1 -9.10 -2.02 14.70
CA MET A 1 -9.93 -0.93 14.13
C MET A 1 -9.76 -0.96 12.63
N GLU A 2 -10.82 -0.75 11.88
CA GLU A 2 -10.80 -0.88 10.42
C GLU A 2 -11.02 0.47 9.73
N LEU A 3 -10.43 0.62 8.54
CA LEU A 3 -10.75 1.71 7.62
C LEU A 3 -10.77 1.21 6.18
N SER A 4 -11.54 1.89 5.34
CA SER A 4 -11.57 1.65 3.90
C SER A 4 -11.53 2.99 3.16
N VAL A 5 -10.67 3.09 2.14
CA VAL A 5 -10.54 4.27 1.28
C VAL A 5 -10.52 3.81 -0.17
N THR A 6 -11.31 4.45 -1.03
CA THR A 6 -11.42 4.08 -2.45
C THR A 6 -11.21 5.30 -3.34
N THR A 7 -10.52 5.11 -4.45
CA THR A 7 -10.36 6.09 -5.52
C THR A 7 -10.56 5.45 -6.89
N LEU A 8 -10.91 6.27 -7.87
CA LEU A 8 -10.83 5.93 -9.28
C LEU A 8 -9.47 6.40 -9.83
N LEU A 9 -8.84 5.58 -10.67
CA LEU A 9 -7.60 5.88 -11.38
C LEU A 9 -7.87 5.82 -12.87
N ASP A 10 -7.45 6.84 -13.61
CA ASP A 10 -7.59 6.92 -15.07
C ASP A 10 -6.48 6.14 -15.78
N ALA A 11 -6.35 4.86 -15.42
CA ALA A 11 -5.34 3.96 -15.96
C ALA A 11 -5.90 2.53 -16.11
N PRO A 12 -5.38 1.74 -17.08
CA PRO A 12 -5.74 0.33 -17.22
C PRO A 12 -5.39 -0.49 -15.97
N THR A 13 -6.26 -1.46 -15.64
CA THR A 13 -6.16 -2.31 -14.45
C THR A 13 -4.83 -3.06 -14.37
N GLU A 14 -4.32 -3.54 -15.51
CA GLU A 14 -3.05 -4.25 -15.62
C GLU A 14 -1.87 -3.35 -15.29
N ARG A 15 -1.95 -2.07 -15.68
CA ARG A 15 -0.90 -1.09 -15.37
C ARG A 15 -0.89 -0.75 -13.89
N VAL A 16 -2.06 -0.54 -13.29
CA VAL A 16 -2.19 -0.33 -11.84
C VAL A 16 -1.72 -1.55 -11.07
N TRP A 17 -2.03 -2.75 -11.55
CA TRP A 17 -1.56 -4.01 -10.96
C TRP A 17 -0.04 -4.15 -11.04
N ASP A 18 0.57 -3.84 -12.17
CA ASP A 18 2.04 -3.89 -12.30
C ASP A 18 2.74 -2.97 -11.30
N GLU A 19 2.23 -1.76 -11.15
CA GLU A 19 2.84 -0.74 -10.29
C GLU A 19 2.57 -0.97 -8.80
N VAL A 20 1.41 -1.51 -8.40
CA VAL A 20 1.11 -1.75 -6.97
C VAL A 20 2.09 -2.73 -6.32
N GLN A 21 2.69 -3.60 -7.12
CA GLN A 21 3.69 -4.57 -6.70
C GLN A 21 5.09 -3.97 -6.60
N LYS A 22 5.31 -2.69 -6.87
CA LYS A 22 6.66 -2.08 -6.82
C LYS A 22 6.88 -1.37 -5.50
N PRO A 23 7.96 -1.66 -4.75
CA PRO A 23 8.31 -0.89 -3.57
C PRO A 23 8.55 0.60 -3.87
N ALA A 24 9.05 0.93 -5.06
CA ALA A 24 9.19 2.31 -5.53
C ALA A 24 7.86 3.08 -5.49
N LEU A 25 6.73 2.41 -5.79
CA LEU A 25 5.43 3.02 -5.64
C LEU A 25 5.12 3.31 -4.17
N LEU A 26 5.26 2.30 -3.30
CA LEU A 26 4.99 2.41 -1.87
C LEU A 26 5.72 3.63 -1.28
N GLU A 27 7.01 3.76 -1.60
CA GLU A 27 7.83 4.89 -1.20
C GLU A 27 7.30 6.21 -1.76
N HIS A 28 7.01 6.28 -3.07
CA HIS A 28 6.51 7.49 -3.71
C HIS A 28 5.20 7.99 -3.10
N VAL A 29 4.20 7.11 -2.89
CA VAL A 29 2.89 7.55 -2.37
C VAL A 29 2.89 7.80 -0.86
N ALA A 30 3.84 7.22 -0.12
CA ALA A 30 4.00 7.46 1.30
C ALA A 30 4.80 8.74 1.61
N TYR A 31 5.76 9.10 0.75
CA TYR A 31 6.63 10.26 0.96
C TYR A 31 5.85 11.59 0.95
N PRO A 32 6.15 12.55 1.86
CA PRO A 32 7.16 12.48 2.91
C PRO A 32 6.61 11.92 4.23
N LEU A 33 5.33 11.53 4.32
CA LEU A 33 4.71 11.16 5.59
C LEU A 33 5.41 9.96 6.24
N LEU A 34 5.68 8.91 5.47
CA LEU A 34 6.43 7.74 5.92
C LEU A 34 7.54 7.41 4.93
N THR A 35 8.68 6.98 5.47
CA THR A 35 9.79 6.39 4.72
C THR A 35 10.10 5.01 5.27
N PHE A 36 10.57 4.13 4.39
CA PHE A 36 10.88 2.74 4.69
C PHE A 36 12.37 2.51 4.46
N THR A 37 13.03 1.75 5.32
CA THR A 37 14.44 1.37 5.12
C THR A 37 14.61 -0.09 5.55
N PRO A 38 15.07 -1.00 4.67
CA PRO A 38 15.27 -2.40 5.05
C PRO A 38 16.22 -2.53 6.24
N VAL A 39 15.85 -3.36 7.21
CA VAL A 39 16.62 -3.54 8.46
C VAL A 39 17.93 -4.28 8.21
N ASP A 40 17.96 -5.17 7.22
CA ASP A 40 19.15 -5.95 6.83
C ASP A 40 20.19 -5.12 6.06
N GLY A 41 19.86 -3.87 5.72
CA GLY A 41 20.73 -2.97 4.95
C GLY A 41 20.79 -3.27 3.45
N ALA A 42 19.95 -4.19 2.96
CA ALA A 42 19.75 -4.39 1.53
C ALA A 42 18.86 -3.27 0.94
N ASP A 43 18.84 -3.16 -0.38
CA ASP A 43 17.82 -2.36 -1.07
C ASP A 43 16.48 -3.12 -1.06
N LEU A 44 15.36 -2.38 -1.09
CA LEU A 44 14.06 -2.99 -1.37
C LEU A 44 14.10 -3.65 -2.76
N PRO A 45 13.39 -4.78 -2.97
CA PRO A 45 13.37 -5.41 -4.28
C PRO A 45 12.73 -4.50 -5.32
N ASP A 46 12.96 -4.78 -6.61
CA ASP A 46 12.28 -4.02 -7.67
C ASP A 46 10.76 -4.29 -7.69
N ARG A 47 10.34 -5.45 -7.16
CA ARG A 47 8.96 -5.92 -7.10
C ARG A 47 8.76 -6.80 -5.86
N PHE A 48 7.59 -6.67 -5.24
CA PHE A 48 7.06 -7.61 -4.27
C PHE A 48 6.47 -8.83 -4.97
N ASP A 49 6.90 -10.02 -4.56
CA ASP A 49 6.36 -11.30 -4.98
C ASP A 49 5.46 -11.93 -3.89
N ASP A 50 4.61 -12.88 -4.30
CA ASP A 50 3.77 -13.62 -3.37
C ASP A 50 4.63 -14.44 -2.38
N GLY A 51 4.42 -14.22 -1.08
CA GLY A 51 5.20 -14.84 -0.01
C GLY A 51 6.42 -14.04 0.45
N ASP A 52 6.67 -12.84 -0.10
CA ASP A 52 7.75 -11.98 0.38
C ASP A 52 7.54 -11.55 1.84
N GLU A 53 8.60 -11.61 2.62
CA GLU A 53 8.65 -11.10 3.99
C GLU A 53 9.86 -10.19 4.16
N ILE A 54 9.61 -8.90 4.36
CA ILE A 54 10.67 -7.88 4.46
C ILE A 54 10.47 -7.09 5.74
N GLN A 55 11.53 -6.94 6.53
CA GLN A 55 11.51 -6.08 7.70
C GLN A 55 12.07 -4.71 7.37
N VAL A 56 11.31 -3.66 7.67
CA VAL A 56 11.69 -2.26 7.42
C VAL A 56 11.65 -1.44 8.70
N GLU A 57 12.58 -0.50 8.83
CA GLU A 57 12.47 0.63 9.75
C GLU A 57 11.54 1.69 9.15
N LEU A 58 10.62 2.19 9.96
CA LEU A 58 9.72 3.27 9.60
C LEU A 58 10.20 4.59 10.20
N LYS A 59 10.19 5.66 9.41
CA LYS A 59 10.35 7.03 9.93
C LYS A 59 9.23 7.93 9.47
N LEU A 60 8.62 8.65 10.41
CA LEU A 60 7.66 9.69 10.13
C LEU A 60 8.40 10.97 9.68
N PHE A 61 7.98 11.55 8.56
CA PHE A 61 8.66 12.71 7.95
C PHE A 61 10.16 12.48 7.67
N GLY A 62 10.58 11.21 7.52
CA GLY A 62 11.97 10.81 7.32
C GLY A 62 12.90 10.97 8.54
N VAL A 63 12.40 11.47 9.68
CA VAL A 63 13.24 11.84 10.84
C VAL A 63 12.81 11.24 12.17
N VAL A 64 11.51 11.04 12.41
CA VAL A 64 11.03 10.50 13.69
C VAL A 64 10.95 8.97 13.57
N PRO A 65 11.77 8.19 14.31
CA PRO A 65 11.73 6.74 14.22
C PRO A 65 10.41 6.19 14.79
N MET A 66 9.76 5.32 14.02
CA MET A 66 8.49 4.66 14.36
C MET A 66 8.68 3.16 14.66
N GLY A 67 9.94 2.72 14.78
CA GLY A 67 10.30 1.32 14.99
C GLY A 67 10.30 0.49 13.71
N THR A 68 10.42 -0.82 13.88
CA THR A 68 10.43 -1.78 12.76
C THR A 68 9.04 -2.34 12.49
N GLN A 69 8.76 -2.63 11.23
CA GLN A 69 7.56 -3.29 10.75
C GLN A 69 7.92 -4.38 9.74
N TRP A 70 7.28 -5.53 9.84
CA TRP A 70 7.27 -6.54 8.80
C TRP A 70 6.22 -6.16 7.74
N ILE A 71 6.63 -6.23 6.48
CA ILE A 71 5.76 -6.27 5.32
C ILE A 71 5.70 -7.74 4.90
N ARG A 72 4.50 -8.34 4.88
CA ARG A 72 4.31 -9.73 4.47
C ARG A 72 3.32 -9.81 3.33
N VAL A 73 3.83 -10.02 2.14
CA VAL A 73 3.04 -9.90 0.91
C VAL A 73 2.37 -11.23 0.59
N SER A 74 1.08 -11.16 0.27
CA SER A 74 0.36 -12.26 -0.36
C SER A 74 -0.54 -11.77 -1.49
N ILE A 75 -0.75 -12.62 -2.50
CA ILE A 75 -1.59 -12.34 -3.67
C ILE A 75 -2.78 -13.31 -3.66
N PRO A 76 -3.84 -13.04 -2.87
CA PRO A 76 -4.92 -13.99 -2.67
C PRO A 76 -5.84 -14.19 -3.88
N GLU A 77 -5.90 -13.24 -4.82
CA GLU A 77 -6.77 -13.37 -5.99
C GLU A 77 -6.24 -12.59 -7.20
N THR A 78 -6.18 -13.27 -8.34
CA THR A 78 -5.96 -12.65 -9.66
C THR A 78 -6.95 -13.22 -10.66
N ARG A 79 -7.84 -12.38 -11.19
CA ARG A 79 -8.78 -12.71 -12.26
C ARG A 79 -8.53 -11.76 -13.42
N GLN A 80 -8.19 -12.31 -14.58
CA GLN A 80 -7.81 -11.56 -15.78
C GLN A 80 -8.87 -11.62 -16.89
N THR A 81 -10.13 -11.84 -16.53
CA THR A 81 -11.23 -11.88 -17.50
C THR A 81 -11.49 -10.46 -18.02
N PRO A 82 -11.39 -10.19 -19.34
CA PRO A 82 -11.64 -8.86 -19.88
C PRO A 82 -13.04 -8.34 -19.51
N GLY A 83 -13.12 -7.08 -19.06
CA GLY A 83 -14.35 -6.46 -18.56
C GLY A 83 -14.76 -6.89 -17.14
N ALA A 84 -13.96 -7.73 -16.48
CA ALA A 84 -14.20 -8.25 -15.14
C ALA A 84 -12.88 -8.53 -14.38
N GLN A 85 -11.81 -7.80 -14.69
CA GLN A 85 -10.53 -8.00 -14.02
C GLN A 85 -10.62 -7.63 -12.54
N LEU A 86 -9.99 -8.45 -11.70
CA LEU A 86 -9.90 -8.25 -10.26
C LEU A 86 -8.53 -8.76 -9.80
N TYR A 87 -7.79 -7.89 -9.11
CA TYR A 87 -6.55 -8.24 -8.45
C TYR A 87 -6.62 -7.87 -6.98
N ARG A 88 -6.04 -8.71 -6.13
CA ARG A 88 -5.93 -8.47 -4.70
C ARG A 88 -4.50 -8.77 -4.25
N ILE A 89 -3.91 -7.82 -3.53
CA ILE A 89 -2.62 -7.95 -2.86
C ILE A 89 -2.81 -7.55 -1.39
N ARG A 90 -2.20 -8.29 -0.49
CA ARG A 90 -2.32 -8.08 0.96
C ARG A 90 -0.95 -7.98 1.59
N ASP A 91 -0.80 -7.01 2.49
CA ASP A 91 0.28 -6.92 3.46
C ASP A 91 -0.26 -7.36 4.83
N ASP A 92 0.15 -8.53 5.32
CA ASP A 92 -0.17 -9.06 6.65
C ASP A 92 0.95 -8.70 7.64
N GLY A 93 1.13 -7.40 7.82
CA GLY A 93 2.24 -6.81 8.52
C GLY A 93 2.10 -6.84 10.04
N SER A 94 3.24 -6.80 10.72
CA SER A 94 3.30 -6.57 12.16
C SER A 94 4.60 -5.91 12.58
N GLY A 95 4.54 -5.02 13.56
CA GLY A 95 5.66 -4.18 13.97
C GLY A 95 5.70 -3.91 15.47
N GLN A 96 6.66 -3.10 15.87
CA GLN A 96 6.91 -2.77 17.29
C GLN A 96 5.79 -1.91 17.90
N ILE A 97 5.22 -0.99 17.12
CA ILE A 97 4.11 -0.12 17.56
C ILE A 97 2.75 -0.72 17.20
N VAL A 98 2.65 -1.29 15.99
CA VAL A 98 1.40 -1.82 15.43
C VAL A 98 1.52 -3.34 15.40
N SER A 99 0.83 -4.04 16.29
CA SER A 99 0.88 -5.50 16.39
C SER A 99 0.17 -6.20 15.24
N THR A 100 -0.87 -5.58 14.67
CA THR A 100 -1.60 -6.08 13.49
C THR A 100 -1.77 -4.95 12.49
N TRP A 101 -1.24 -5.16 11.30
CA TRP A 101 -1.47 -4.32 10.13
C TRP A 101 -1.90 -5.22 8.98
N ASP A 102 -3.20 -5.48 8.87
CA ASP A 102 -3.75 -6.25 7.76
C ASP A 102 -4.26 -5.28 6.70
N HIS A 103 -3.44 -5.03 5.67
CA HIS A 103 -3.77 -4.13 4.57
C HIS A 103 -4.06 -4.94 3.31
N LEU A 104 -5.32 -4.96 2.90
CA LEU A 104 -5.76 -5.51 1.63
C LEU A 104 -5.97 -4.39 0.61
N ILE A 105 -5.33 -4.52 -0.54
CA ILE A 105 -5.58 -3.68 -1.71
C ILE A 105 -6.42 -4.49 -2.70
N THR A 106 -7.51 -3.89 -3.17
CA THR A 106 -8.34 -4.45 -4.24
C THR A 106 -8.36 -3.53 -5.45
N ILE A 107 -8.07 -4.10 -6.62
CA ILE A 107 -7.97 -3.41 -7.91
C ILE A 107 -9.00 -4.04 -8.85
N ARG A 108 -9.97 -3.26 -9.32
CA ARG A 108 -11.06 -3.73 -10.19
C ARG A 108 -11.17 -2.88 -11.44
N GLU A 109 -11.37 -3.56 -12.56
CA GLU A 109 -11.69 -2.92 -13.84
C GLU A 109 -13.09 -2.30 -13.82
N THR A 110 -13.22 -1.12 -14.42
CA THR A 110 -14.52 -0.51 -14.71
C THR A 110 -14.92 -0.74 -16.18
N PRO A 111 -16.23 -0.64 -16.50
CA PRO A 111 -16.69 -0.79 -17.89
C PRO A 111 -16.07 0.20 -18.90
N ASP A 112 -15.58 1.35 -18.43
CA ASP A 112 -14.92 2.39 -19.24
C ASP A 112 -13.40 2.23 -19.31
N GLY A 113 -12.84 1.11 -18.84
CA GLY A 113 -11.41 0.78 -18.93
C GLY A 113 -10.52 1.49 -17.89
N LYS A 114 -11.14 2.05 -16.85
CA LYS A 114 -10.46 2.66 -15.69
C LYS A 114 -10.34 1.63 -14.56
N THR A 115 -9.74 2.07 -13.47
CA THR A 115 -9.48 1.21 -12.32
C THR A 115 -10.09 1.77 -11.05
N VAL A 116 -10.93 0.98 -10.37
CA VAL A 116 -11.30 1.21 -8.97
C VAL A 116 -10.23 0.60 -8.09
N TYR A 117 -9.58 1.43 -7.28
CA TYR A 117 -8.55 1.06 -6.35
C TYR A 117 -9.05 1.29 -4.92
N THR A 118 -9.05 0.24 -4.10
CA THR A 118 -9.53 0.27 -2.72
C THR A 118 -8.45 -0.22 -1.76
N ASP A 119 -8.13 0.57 -0.74
CA ASP A 119 -7.36 0.12 0.43
C ASP A 119 -8.35 -0.23 1.56
N GLU A 120 -8.19 -1.42 2.14
CA GLU A 120 -8.89 -1.87 3.35
C GLU A 120 -7.85 -2.25 4.39
N VAL A 121 -7.94 -1.69 5.60
CA VAL A 121 -6.87 -1.83 6.59
C VAL A 121 -7.46 -2.11 7.96
N GLU A 122 -7.07 -3.24 8.56
CA GLU A 122 -7.26 -3.53 9.97
C GLU A 122 -6.00 -3.20 10.76
N ILE A 123 -6.19 -2.45 11.84
CA ILE A 123 -5.11 -1.91 12.68
C ILE A 123 -5.34 -2.32 14.13
N ASP A 124 -4.34 -2.96 14.73
CA ASP A 124 -4.21 -3.11 16.18
C ASP A 124 -2.85 -2.58 16.63
N ALA A 125 -2.86 -1.65 17.57
CA ALA A 125 -1.70 -1.04 18.22
C ALA A 125 -1.93 -0.90 19.73
N GLY A 126 -2.75 -1.77 20.34
CA GLY A 126 -3.13 -1.71 21.74
C GLY A 126 -3.76 -0.37 22.11
N VAL A 127 -3.22 0.30 23.14
CA VAL A 127 -3.73 1.61 23.61
C VAL A 127 -3.55 2.73 22.59
N LEU A 128 -2.65 2.58 21.61
CA LEU A 128 -2.39 3.56 20.57
C LEU A 128 -3.30 3.38 19.34
N THR A 129 -4.10 2.32 19.29
CA THR A 129 -4.92 1.95 18.11
C THR A 129 -5.75 3.12 17.59
N LEU A 130 -6.39 3.91 18.46
CA LEU A 130 -7.19 5.06 18.03
C LEU A 130 -6.34 6.12 17.32
N PHE A 131 -5.15 6.42 17.81
CA PHE A 131 -4.26 7.43 17.22
C PHE A 131 -3.69 6.95 15.89
N VAL A 132 -3.24 5.68 15.82
CA VAL A 132 -2.76 5.07 14.58
C VAL A 132 -3.88 5.03 13.55
N TRP A 133 -5.10 4.66 13.93
CA TRP A 133 -6.26 4.65 13.04
C TRP A 133 -6.62 6.05 12.51
N LEU A 134 -6.57 7.09 13.35
CA LEU A 134 -6.79 8.48 12.92
C LEU A 134 -5.71 8.94 11.92
N PHE A 135 -4.45 8.64 12.21
CA PHE A 135 -3.34 8.92 11.29
C PHE A 135 -3.53 8.18 9.96
N SER A 136 -3.84 6.88 10.00
CA SER A 136 -4.04 6.05 8.82
C SER A 136 -5.17 6.58 7.93
N ASN A 137 -6.25 7.10 8.51
CA ASN A 137 -7.31 7.75 7.72
C ASN A 137 -6.79 8.93 6.88
N VAL A 138 -5.89 9.74 7.42
CA VAL A 138 -5.26 10.83 6.66
C VAL A 138 -4.25 10.28 5.66
N PHE A 139 -3.41 9.35 6.10
CA PHE A 139 -2.34 8.74 5.31
C PHE A 139 -2.85 8.05 4.04
N TYR A 140 -3.91 7.26 4.11
CA TYR A 140 -4.45 6.56 2.94
C TYR A 140 -5.12 7.49 1.93
N ARG A 141 -5.78 8.56 2.40
CA ARG A 141 -6.32 9.61 1.51
C ARG A 141 -5.19 10.39 0.83
N TYR A 142 -4.10 10.65 1.56
CA TYR A 142 -2.89 11.25 1.01
C TYR A 142 -2.24 10.35 -0.05
N ARG A 143 -2.03 9.06 0.26
CA ARG A 143 -1.49 8.05 -0.68
C ARG A 143 -2.30 8.02 -1.96
N GLN A 144 -3.63 7.90 -1.87
CA GLN A 144 -4.49 7.86 -3.06
C GLN A 144 -4.53 9.18 -3.83
N ALA A 145 -4.31 10.34 -3.18
CA ALA A 145 -4.15 11.61 -3.88
C ALA A 145 -2.85 11.66 -4.68
N ARG A 146 -1.73 11.21 -4.10
CA ARG A 146 -0.47 11.04 -4.83
C ARG A 146 -0.57 10.00 -5.93
N TRP A 147 -1.31 8.94 -5.68
CA TRP A 147 -1.49 7.86 -6.64
C TRP A 147 -2.21 8.33 -7.90
N ARG A 148 -3.30 9.08 -7.74
CA ARG A 148 -3.97 9.77 -8.84
C ARG A 148 -3.04 10.72 -9.59
N ARG A 149 -2.26 11.53 -8.86
CA ARG A 149 -1.30 12.44 -9.48
C ARG A 149 -0.27 11.69 -10.33
N LEU A 150 0.28 10.59 -9.81
CA LEU A 150 1.24 9.77 -10.54
C LEU A 150 0.62 9.16 -11.81
N VAL A 151 -0.66 8.78 -11.77
CA VAL A 151 -1.41 8.38 -12.97
C VAL A 151 -1.54 9.54 -13.97
N ASP A 152 -1.91 10.74 -13.51
CA ASP A 152 -2.01 11.94 -14.35
C ASP A 152 -0.66 12.32 -14.99
N ASP A 153 0.43 12.08 -14.25
CA ASP A 153 1.82 12.31 -14.66
C ASP A 153 2.39 11.12 -15.48
N GLY A 154 1.57 10.12 -15.85
CA GLY A 154 1.96 9.02 -16.74
C GLY A 154 2.86 7.95 -16.11
N PHE A 155 2.83 7.81 -14.78
CA PHE A 155 3.69 6.94 -13.97
C PHE A 155 5.17 7.35 -13.96
N GLU A 156 5.44 8.64 -14.13
CA GLU A 156 6.78 9.21 -13.94
C GLU A 156 6.99 9.57 -12.47
N TYR A 157 7.83 8.79 -11.78
CA TYR A 157 8.23 9.03 -10.38
C TYR A 157 9.71 9.36 -10.23
#